data_AF-K7M320-F1
#
_entry.id   AF-K7M320-F1
#
_cell.length_a   1.000
_cell.length_b   1.000
_cell.length_c   1.000
_cell.angle_alpha   90.00
_cell.angle_beta   90.00
_cell.angle_gamma   90.00
#
_symmetry.space_group_name_H-M   'P 1'
#
loop_
_entity.id
_entity.type
_entity.pdbx_description
1 polymer ?
#
loop_
_entity_poly.entity_id
_entity_poly.type
_entity_poly.pdbx_seq_one_letter_code
_entity_poly.pdbx_strand_id
1 'polypeptide(L)'
;MEEHPKKKKKGCRNPETKFQFELNSCSKAKDLRGAISLYDDAVSNNTRLNQHHFNALLYLCSNSVADPSLKPTALDYGFRAFRHMSALAVLPNEATVTAVARLAAAKGDADYAFELVKSMGKNYNNALPRLRTYDPALFCFCEMLDADKAYEVEEHMNGVGVSLEEAELAALLKAWLEKHASYEAIVDGANIGLYQQNFADGGFNISQLDDVVKELYNRSGKKWPLVVLHNKRLRGLMENPSSRRLVEEWMKNGVLYTTPNGSNDDWYWLFAAVKLRCLLVTNDEMRDHIFELIGSNFFNQWKERHQVHYTFVKGNLKLQMPPSYSLVIQESEKGYWHVPLVSGTSCESTRCWLCITRPSGHDAVATVSNGVSSLDSQVDENSATSIAGKRKERSPPS
;
A
#
# COMPACT_ATOMS: atom_id res chain seq x y z
N MET A 1 -19.52 79.36 -9.29
CA MET A 1 -18.34 79.42 -8.39
C MET A 1 -18.78 78.72 -7.12
N GLU A 2 -18.24 77.59 -6.67
CA GLU A 2 -16.94 76.96 -6.89
C GLU A 2 -17.10 75.44 -7.08
N GLU A 3 -16.45 74.89 -8.10
CA GLU A 3 -16.15 73.45 -8.16
C GLU A 3 -14.99 73.16 -7.20
N HIS A 4 -15.24 72.36 -6.15
CA HIS A 4 -14.16 71.73 -5.41
C HIS A 4 -13.67 70.48 -6.18
N PRO A 5 -12.40 70.41 -6.61
CA PRO A 5 -11.89 69.24 -7.29
C PRO A 5 -11.78 68.09 -6.29
N LYS A 6 -12.49 66.98 -6.57
CA LYS A 6 -12.28 65.69 -5.91
C LYS A 6 -10.84 65.25 -6.17
N LYS A 7 -9.95 65.46 -5.20
CA LYS A 7 -8.63 64.83 -5.16
C LYS A 7 -8.82 63.31 -5.23
N LYS A 8 -8.61 62.73 -6.41
CA LYS A 8 -8.34 61.30 -6.55
C LYS A 8 -7.11 61.00 -5.69
N LYS A 9 -7.31 60.33 -4.55
CA LYS A 9 -6.22 59.63 -3.86
C LYS A 9 -5.68 58.57 -4.82
N LYS A 10 -4.67 58.92 -5.63
CA LYS A 10 -3.75 57.96 -6.21
C LYS A 10 -3.06 57.29 -5.02
N GLY A 11 -3.60 56.17 -4.56
CA GLY A 11 -2.98 55.36 -3.54
C GLY A 11 -1.65 54.87 -4.09
N CYS A 12 -0.55 55.44 -3.61
CA CYS A 12 0.78 54.89 -3.79
C CYS A 12 0.77 53.53 -3.07
N ARG A 13 0.42 52.45 -3.78
CA ARG A 13 0.59 51.10 -3.24
C ARG A 13 2.09 50.92 -3.11
N ASN A 14 2.56 50.72 -1.88
CA ASN A 14 3.94 50.43 -1.56
C ASN A 14 4.47 49.33 -2.50
N PRO A 15 5.66 49.43 -3.11
CA PRO A 15 6.17 48.47 -4.10
C PRO A 15 6.06 47.02 -3.62
N GLU A 16 6.29 46.75 -2.34
CA GLU A 16 6.16 45.45 -1.70
C GLU A 16 4.71 44.94 -1.72
N THR A 17 3.72 45.81 -1.46
CA THR A 17 2.31 45.42 -1.48
C THR A 17 1.80 45.14 -2.89
N LYS A 18 2.34 45.86 -3.88
CA LYS A 18 2.06 45.61 -5.30
C LYS A 18 2.67 44.26 -5.72
N PHE A 19 3.94 44.04 -5.42
CA PHE A 19 4.65 42.79 -5.68
C PHE A 19 3.94 41.59 -5.03
N GLN A 20 3.54 41.71 -3.77
CA GLN A 20 2.80 40.67 -3.06
C GLN A 20 1.46 40.33 -3.75
N PHE A 21 0.72 41.33 -4.21
CA PHE A 21 -0.56 41.14 -4.88
C PHE A 21 -0.39 40.45 -6.24
N GLU A 22 0.60 40.87 -7.02
CA GLU A 22 0.90 40.30 -8.33
C GLU A 22 1.42 38.86 -8.20
N LEU A 23 2.33 38.60 -7.26
CA LEU A 23 2.83 37.26 -6.97
C LEU A 23 1.73 36.29 -6.53
N ASN A 24 0.79 36.75 -5.69
CA ASN A 24 -0.37 35.94 -5.30
C ASN A 24 -1.28 35.65 -6.49
N SER A 25 -1.38 36.57 -7.45
CA SER A 25 -2.16 36.37 -8.68
C SER A 25 -1.49 35.32 -9.57
N CYS A 26 -0.16 35.35 -9.72
CA CYS A 26 0.59 34.31 -10.42
C CYS A 26 0.47 32.95 -9.74
N SER A 27 0.52 32.89 -8.41
CA SER A 27 0.33 31.64 -7.66
C SER A 27 -1.05 31.01 -7.91
N LYS A 28 -2.12 31.83 -7.91
CA LYS A 28 -3.48 31.37 -8.25
C LYS A 28 -3.60 30.89 -9.69
N ALA A 29 -2.93 31.57 -10.62
CA ALA A 29 -2.90 31.20 -12.04
C ALA A 29 -1.94 30.04 -12.34
N LYS A 30 -1.16 29.55 -11.36
CA LYS A 30 -0.03 28.62 -11.53
C LYS A 30 0.98 29.10 -12.59
N ASP A 31 1.13 30.42 -12.73
CA ASP A 31 2.00 31.05 -13.72
C ASP A 31 3.42 31.24 -13.15
N LEU A 32 4.26 30.23 -13.33
CA LEU A 32 5.66 30.25 -12.91
C LEU A 32 6.46 31.33 -13.66
N ARG A 33 6.25 31.48 -14.97
CA ARG A 33 7.05 32.38 -15.80
C ARG A 33 6.79 33.85 -15.44
N GLY A 34 5.52 34.20 -15.22
CA GLY A 34 5.15 35.53 -14.73
C GLY A 34 5.73 35.81 -13.35
N ALA A 35 5.67 34.84 -12.43
CA ALA A 35 6.25 35.00 -11.09
C ALA A 35 7.78 35.18 -11.12
N ILE A 36 8.47 34.48 -12.02
CA ILE A 36 9.91 34.63 -12.24
C ILE A 36 10.25 36.04 -12.73
N SER A 37 9.52 36.53 -13.75
CA SER A 37 9.72 37.88 -14.26
C SER A 37 9.54 38.93 -13.16
N LEU A 38 8.46 38.81 -12.38
CA LEU A 38 8.20 39.70 -11.25
C LEU A 38 9.31 39.65 -10.19
N TYR A 39 9.87 38.47 -9.93
CA TYR A 39 10.96 38.30 -8.99
C TYR A 39 12.25 38.97 -9.49
N ASP A 40 12.64 38.75 -10.75
CA ASP A 40 13.83 39.38 -11.32
C ASP A 40 13.67 40.93 -11.37
N ASP A 41 12.46 41.43 -11.65
CA ASP A 41 12.13 42.86 -11.56
C ASP A 41 12.24 43.39 -10.13
N ALA A 42 11.73 42.65 -9.14
CA ALA A 42 11.78 43.05 -7.73
C ALA A 42 13.22 43.10 -7.21
N VAL A 43 14.07 42.15 -7.63
CA VAL A 43 15.50 42.11 -7.32
C VAL A 43 16.22 43.30 -7.96
N SER A 44 15.95 43.58 -9.24
CA SER A 44 16.58 44.70 -9.96
C SER A 44 16.21 46.06 -9.36
N ASN A 45 14.99 46.19 -8.84
CA ASN A 45 14.50 47.40 -8.18
C ASN A 45 14.87 47.50 -6.68
N ASN A 46 15.68 46.58 -6.15
CA ASN A 46 16.05 46.50 -4.73
C ASN A 46 14.82 46.51 -3.78
N THR A 47 13.74 45.83 -4.18
CA THR A 47 12.52 45.73 -3.36
C THR A 47 12.80 44.87 -2.12
N ARG A 48 12.33 45.30 -0.94
CA ARG A 48 12.54 44.54 0.28
C ARG A 48 11.71 43.26 0.29
N LEU A 49 12.37 42.12 0.10
CA LEU A 49 11.73 40.81 0.17
C LEU A 49 11.62 40.32 1.62
N ASN A 50 10.50 39.67 1.94
CA ASN A 50 10.22 39.11 3.27
C ASN A 50 9.93 37.60 3.14
N GLN A 51 9.76 36.91 4.27
CA GLN A 51 9.51 35.47 4.30
C GLN A 51 8.27 35.05 3.48
N HIS A 52 7.20 35.85 3.48
CA HIS A 52 5.97 35.53 2.75
C HIS A 52 6.18 35.57 1.22
N HIS A 53 6.94 36.56 0.72
CA HIS A 53 7.33 36.65 -0.69
C HIS A 53 8.08 35.39 -1.14
N PHE A 54 9.11 34.98 -0.38
CA PHE A 54 9.89 33.78 -0.70
C PHE A 54 9.05 32.51 -0.63
N ASN A 55 8.19 32.37 0.38
CA ASN A 55 7.32 31.20 0.50
C ASN A 55 6.37 31.05 -0.68
N ALA A 56 5.78 32.15 -1.16
CA ALA A 56 4.90 32.11 -2.33
C ALA A 56 5.66 31.70 -3.60
N LEU A 57 6.88 32.22 -3.81
CA LEU A 57 7.74 31.84 -4.93
C LEU A 57 8.17 30.37 -4.87
N LEU A 58 8.66 29.92 -3.71
CA LEU A 58 9.12 28.55 -3.50
C LEU A 58 7.98 27.55 -3.61
N TYR A 59 6.80 27.88 -3.09
CA TYR A 59 5.60 27.06 -3.25
C TYR A 59 5.26 26.88 -4.73
N LEU A 60 5.24 27.97 -5.51
CA LEU A 60 4.96 27.93 -6.94
C LEU A 60 6.01 27.11 -7.72
N CYS A 61 7.29 27.28 -7.40
CA CYS A 61 8.37 26.46 -7.96
C CYS A 61 8.15 24.97 -7.61
N SER A 62 7.91 24.65 -6.34
CA SER A 62 7.74 23.26 -5.88
C SER A 62 6.55 22.55 -6.54
N ASN A 63 5.47 23.26 -6.84
CA ASN A 63 4.32 22.70 -7.56
C ASN A 63 4.57 22.56 -9.06
N SER A 64 5.34 23.47 -9.67
CA SER A 64 5.61 23.47 -11.11
C SER A 64 6.54 22.34 -11.55
N VAL A 65 7.23 21.71 -10.61
CA VAL A 65 8.05 20.51 -10.83
C VAL A 65 7.25 19.33 -11.40
N ALA A 66 5.95 19.26 -11.10
CA ALA A 66 5.08 18.21 -11.63
C ALA A 66 4.92 18.28 -13.16
N ASP A 67 5.17 19.46 -13.77
CA ASP A 67 5.20 19.65 -15.21
C ASP A 67 6.63 19.45 -15.74
N PRO A 68 6.90 18.41 -16.55
CA PRO A 68 8.23 18.14 -17.10
C PRO A 68 8.85 19.32 -17.87
N SER A 69 8.02 20.16 -18.51
CA SER A 69 8.49 21.30 -19.29
C SER A 69 8.97 22.47 -18.42
N LEU A 70 8.40 22.61 -17.23
CA LEU A 70 8.74 23.67 -16.27
C LEU A 70 9.75 23.20 -15.23
N LYS A 71 9.91 21.88 -15.04
CA LYS A 71 10.77 21.28 -14.02
C LYS A 71 12.20 21.86 -14.00
N PRO A 72 12.95 21.98 -15.11
CA PRO A 72 14.30 22.55 -15.06
C PRO A 72 14.31 24.00 -14.56
N THR A 73 13.39 24.83 -15.05
CA THR A 73 13.26 26.23 -14.66
C THR A 73 12.84 26.38 -13.19
N ALA A 74 11.89 25.54 -12.74
CA ALA A 74 11.41 25.53 -11.36
C ALA A 74 12.52 25.14 -10.37
N LEU A 75 13.37 24.17 -10.73
CA LEU A 75 14.52 23.77 -9.91
C LEU A 75 15.53 24.91 -9.80
N ASP A 76 15.95 25.49 -10.94
CA ASP A 76 16.94 26.57 -10.96
C ASP A 76 16.47 27.79 -10.13
N TYR A 77 15.28 28.30 -10.43
CA TYR A 77 14.74 29.46 -9.72
C TYR A 77 14.38 29.16 -8.26
N GLY A 78 13.90 27.95 -7.95
CA GLY A 78 13.59 27.55 -6.58
C GLY A 78 14.84 27.58 -5.69
N PHE A 79 15.94 26.95 -6.13
CA PHE A 79 17.19 27.00 -5.38
C PHE A 79 17.82 28.40 -5.35
N ARG A 80 17.71 29.18 -6.44
CA ARG A 80 18.16 30.58 -6.47
C ARG A 80 17.39 31.44 -5.45
N ALA A 81 16.08 31.31 -5.39
CA ALA A 81 15.24 32.02 -4.43
C ALA A 81 15.58 31.65 -2.98
N PHE A 82 15.81 30.36 -2.70
CA PHE A 82 16.20 29.90 -1.36
C PHE A 82 17.58 30.44 -0.94
N ARG A 83 18.58 30.39 -1.82
CA ARG A 83 19.90 30.98 -1.55
C ARG A 83 19.82 32.48 -1.30
N HIS A 84 18.99 33.20 -2.07
CA HIS A 84 18.77 34.63 -1.88
C HIS A 84 18.10 34.91 -0.52
N MET A 85 17.10 34.11 -0.13
CA MET A 85 16.47 34.20 1.19
C MET A 85 17.49 34.04 2.32
N SER A 86 18.39 33.05 2.22
CA SER A 86 19.48 32.85 3.19
C SER A 86 20.48 34.01 3.22
N ALA A 87 20.84 34.56 2.05
CA ALA A 87 21.75 35.70 1.96
C ALA A 87 21.19 36.98 2.60
N LEU A 88 19.87 37.17 2.57
CA LEU A 88 19.18 38.27 3.26
C LEU A 88 18.95 38.01 4.76
N ALA A 89 19.48 36.90 5.31
CA ALA A 89 19.23 36.46 6.68
C ALA A 89 17.75 36.34 7.05
N VAL A 90 16.88 36.07 6.06
CA VAL A 90 15.46 35.80 6.30
C VAL A 90 15.33 34.32 6.67
N LEU A 91 14.91 34.05 7.91
CA LEU A 91 14.84 32.67 8.41
C LEU A 91 13.77 31.86 7.66
N PRO A 92 14.11 30.66 7.14
CA PRO A 92 13.14 29.67 6.65
C PRO A 92 12.13 29.29 7.73
N ASN A 93 10.89 29.04 7.34
CA ASN A 93 9.91 28.35 8.19
C ASN A 93 9.62 26.95 7.63
N GLU A 94 8.75 26.20 8.28
CA GLU A 94 8.41 24.84 7.86
C GLU A 94 7.92 24.77 6.41
N ALA A 95 7.10 25.73 5.95
CA ALA A 95 6.62 25.75 4.57
C ALA A 95 7.77 26.01 3.57
N THR A 96 8.73 26.87 3.93
CA THR A 96 9.95 27.10 3.14
C THR A 96 10.72 25.79 2.97
N VAL A 97 10.98 25.09 4.08
CA VAL A 97 11.76 23.85 4.08
C VAL A 97 11.05 22.74 3.31
N THR A 98 9.75 22.54 3.54
CA THR A 98 8.95 21.57 2.80
C THR A 98 8.99 21.84 1.29
N ALA A 99 8.88 23.11 0.85
CA ALA A 99 8.95 23.45 -0.58
C ALA A 99 10.33 23.15 -1.19
N VAL A 100 11.42 23.44 -0.47
CA VAL A 100 12.79 23.18 -0.94
C VAL A 100 13.13 21.69 -0.89
N ALA A 101 12.66 20.95 0.11
CA ALA A 101 12.78 19.50 0.17
C ALA A 101 12.09 18.83 -1.03
N ARG A 102 10.90 19.32 -1.43
CA ARG A 102 10.22 18.87 -2.67
C ARG A 102 11.05 19.15 -3.93
N LEU A 103 11.68 20.32 -4.01
CA LEU A 103 12.59 20.66 -5.13
C LEU A 103 13.81 19.74 -5.16
N ALA A 104 14.40 19.44 -4.00
CA ALA A 104 15.54 18.54 -3.86
C ALA A 104 15.21 17.10 -4.24
N ALA A 105 14.12 16.55 -3.71
CA ALA A 105 13.61 15.23 -4.06
C ALA A 105 13.35 15.11 -5.57
N ALA A 106 12.76 16.13 -6.19
CA ALA A 106 12.50 16.10 -7.63
C ALA A 106 13.76 16.20 -8.50
N LYS A 107 14.85 16.75 -7.97
CA LYS A 107 16.18 16.71 -8.58
C LYS A 107 16.85 15.33 -8.40
N GLY A 108 16.31 14.48 -7.53
CA GLY A 108 16.89 13.19 -7.13
C GLY A 108 17.90 13.30 -5.98
N ASP A 109 17.87 14.40 -5.23
CA ASP A 109 18.80 14.68 -4.13
C ASP A 109 18.09 14.51 -2.78
N ALA A 110 17.83 13.25 -2.41
CA ALA A 110 17.14 12.90 -1.17
C ALA A 110 17.97 13.23 0.08
N ASP A 111 19.30 13.07 0.00
CA ASP A 111 20.22 13.42 1.09
C ASP A 111 20.11 14.90 1.45
N TYR A 112 20.15 15.79 0.44
CA TYR A 112 19.96 17.22 0.68
C TYR A 112 18.56 17.54 1.23
N ALA A 113 17.52 16.86 0.73
CA ALA A 113 16.16 17.03 1.25
C ALA A 113 16.09 16.67 2.74
N PHE A 114 16.70 15.55 3.14
CA PHE A 114 16.66 15.08 4.53
C PHE A 114 17.52 15.94 5.47
N GLU A 115 18.72 16.33 5.06
CA GLU A 115 19.57 17.25 5.82
C GLU A 115 18.87 18.59 6.10
N LEU A 116 18.11 19.10 5.12
CA LEU A 116 17.33 20.32 5.30
C LEU A 116 16.30 20.17 6.42
N VAL A 117 15.60 19.02 6.49
CA VAL A 117 14.64 18.71 7.55
C VAL A 117 15.34 18.58 8.91
N LYS A 118 16.47 17.86 8.99
CA LYS A 118 17.27 17.73 10.23
C LYS A 118 17.74 19.08 10.75
N SER A 119 18.07 20.02 9.85
CA SER A 119 18.53 21.36 10.21
C SER A 119 17.44 22.26 10.80
N MET A 120 16.15 21.91 10.67
CA MET A 120 15.03 22.74 11.13
C MET A 120 15.04 23.03 12.63
N GLY A 121 15.22 21.98 13.44
CA GLY A 121 15.19 22.10 14.89
C GLY A 121 16.30 23.00 15.44
N LYS A 122 17.49 22.97 14.80
CA LYS A 122 18.67 23.72 15.26
C LYS A 122 18.74 25.13 14.67
N ASN A 123 18.43 25.29 13.40
CA ASN A 123 18.78 26.50 12.64
C ASN A 123 17.60 27.44 12.36
N TYR A 124 16.36 26.97 12.48
CA TYR A 124 15.16 27.69 12.01
C TYR A 124 14.14 27.90 13.12
N ASN A 125 14.55 28.56 14.20
CA ASN A 125 13.70 28.98 15.32
C ASN A 125 12.95 27.81 16.00
N ASN A 126 13.60 26.64 16.11
CA ASN A 126 13.04 25.42 16.68
C ASN A 126 11.70 25.01 16.02
N ALA A 127 11.54 25.29 14.72
CA ALA A 127 10.39 24.85 13.97
C ALA A 127 10.35 23.32 13.94
N LEU A 128 9.23 22.75 14.36
CA LEU A 128 9.04 21.31 14.36
C LEU A 128 8.64 20.82 12.96
N PRO A 129 9.36 19.86 12.38
CA PRO A 129 8.96 19.26 11.12
C PRO A 129 7.65 18.48 11.29
N ARG A 130 6.90 18.36 10.21
CA ARG A 130 5.65 17.58 10.13
C ARG A 130 5.86 16.42 9.16
N LEU A 131 4.91 15.50 9.09
CA LEU A 131 4.91 14.40 8.11
C LEU A 131 5.24 14.90 6.70
N ARG A 132 4.46 15.89 6.21
CA ARG A 132 4.68 16.55 4.91
C ARG A 132 6.07 17.11 4.65
N THR A 133 6.83 17.40 5.70
CA THR A 133 8.20 17.90 5.59
C THR A 133 9.17 16.78 5.30
N TYR A 134 8.93 15.58 5.82
CA TYR A 134 9.72 14.36 5.59
C TYR A 134 9.36 13.64 4.30
N ASP A 135 8.09 13.67 3.88
CA ASP A 135 7.58 12.97 2.68
C ASP A 135 8.52 13.09 1.47
N PRO A 136 9.05 14.28 1.09
CA PRO A 136 9.89 14.38 -0.09
C PRO A 136 11.17 13.56 0.01
N ALA A 137 11.82 13.56 1.17
CA ALA A 137 13.04 12.78 1.38
C ALA A 137 12.73 11.29 1.45
N LEU A 138 11.71 10.92 2.23
CA LEU A 138 11.32 9.52 2.43
C LEU A 138 10.92 8.85 1.12
N PHE A 139 9.97 9.44 0.38
CA PHE A 139 9.53 8.89 -0.89
C PHE A 139 10.66 8.85 -1.91
N CYS A 140 11.55 9.85 -1.93
CA CYS A 140 12.69 9.85 -2.84
C CYS A 140 13.67 8.69 -2.53
N PHE A 141 14.01 8.43 -1.26
CA PHE A 141 14.80 7.25 -0.90
C PHE A 141 14.10 5.94 -1.27
N CYS A 142 12.80 5.83 -1.02
CA CYS A 142 12.01 4.66 -1.41
C CYS A 142 11.97 4.44 -2.94
N GLU A 143 11.83 5.51 -3.74
CA GLU A 143 11.87 5.45 -5.20
C GLU A 143 13.25 5.05 -5.73
N MET A 144 14.31 5.47 -5.06
CA MET A 144 15.69 5.08 -5.36
C MET A 144 16.05 3.67 -4.83
N LEU A 145 15.10 2.99 -4.17
CA LEU A 145 15.30 1.69 -3.52
C LEU A 145 16.40 1.68 -2.43
N ASP A 146 16.69 2.85 -1.86
CA ASP A 146 17.62 3.00 -0.73
C ASP A 146 16.87 2.82 0.59
N ALA A 147 16.52 1.57 0.89
CA ALA A 147 15.75 1.23 2.08
C ALA A 147 16.46 1.66 3.38
N ASP A 148 17.79 1.54 3.45
CA ASP A 148 18.55 1.83 4.67
C ASP A 148 18.42 3.31 5.05
N LYS A 149 18.56 4.22 4.08
CA LYS A 149 18.33 5.65 4.30
C LYS A 149 16.86 5.99 4.55
N ALA A 150 15.93 5.29 3.90
CA ALA A 150 14.50 5.48 4.17
C ALA A 150 14.15 5.14 5.63
N TYR A 151 14.75 4.08 6.21
CA TYR A 151 14.61 3.76 7.63
C TYR A 151 15.32 4.77 8.55
N GLU A 152 16.43 5.39 8.13
CA GLU A 152 17.04 6.52 8.87
C GLU A 152 16.07 7.71 8.98
N VAL A 153 15.28 7.97 7.94
CA VAL A 153 14.23 8.99 7.97
C VAL A 153 13.15 8.63 9.00
N GLU A 154 12.65 7.40 8.99
CA GLU A 154 11.68 6.92 9.99
C GLU A 154 12.23 7.04 11.43
N GLU A 155 13.49 6.65 11.65
CA GLU A 155 14.13 6.75 12.97
C GLU A 155 14.16 8.19 13.47
N HIS A 156 14.57 9.13 12.60
CA HIS A 156 14.59 10.54 12.95
C HIS A 156 13.17 11.10 13.19
N MET A 157 12.18 10.69 12.38
CA MET A 157 10.76 11.04 12.57
C MET A 157 10.25 10.62 13.94
N ASN A 158 10.51 9.36 14.33
CA ASN A 158 10.17 8.84 15.65
C ASN A 158 10.86 9.63 16.77
N GLY A 159 12.14 9.97 16.60
CA GLY A 159 12.91 10.76 17.57
C GLY A 159 12.36 12.18 17.81
N VAL A 160 11.71 12.77 16.81
CA VAL A 160 11.05 14.09 16.93
C VAL A 160 9.54 14.01 17.23
N GLY A 161 8.98 12.81 17.36
CA GLY A 161 7.56 12.59 17.65
C GLY A 161 6.62 12.76 16.46
N VAL A 162 7.12 12.57 15.23
CA VAL A 162 6.30 12.51 14.01
C VAL A 162 6.10 11.04 13.63
N SER A 163 4.84 10.62 13.50
CA SER A 163 4.49 9.25 13.10
C SER A 163 4.24 9.16 11.60
N LEU A 164 4.59 8.01 11.02
CA LEU A 164 4.24 7.65 9.65
C LEU A 164 2.74 7.33 9.53
N GLU A 165 2.17 7.58 8.36
CA GLU A 165 0.82 7.14 7.98
C GLU A 165 0.91 6.01 6.94
N GLU A 166 -0.25 5.56 6.46
CA GLU A 166 -0.37 4.37 5.60
C GLU A 166 0.46 4.47 4.31
N ALA A 167 0.50 5.66 3.69
CA ALA A 167 1.21 5.86 2.42
C ALA A 167 2.73 5.70 2.59
N GLU A 168 3.29 6.22 3.68
CA GLU A 168 4.71 6.16 3.96
C GLU A 168 5.13 4.74 4.40
N LEU A 169 4.31 4.09 5.22
CA LEU A 169 4.53 2.70 5.63
C LEU A 169 4.51 1.74 4.42
N ALA A 170 3.56 1.95 3.50
CA ALA A 170 3.49 1.18 2.26
C ALA A 170 4.71 1.41 1.36
N ALA A 171 5.21 2.65 1.27
CA ALA A 171 6.41 2.95 0.50
C ALA A 171 7.67 2.31 1.10
N LEU A 172 7.82 2.37 2.43
CA LEU A 172 8.91 1.71 3.14
C LEU A 172 8.89 0.20 2.95
N LEU A 173 7.73 -0.43 3.18
CA LEU A 173 7.58 -1.87 2.97
C LEU A 173 7.89 -2.26 1.52
N LYS A 174 7.41 -1.47 0.56
CA LYS A 174 7.71 -1.70 -0.86
C LYS A 174 9.21 -1.62 -1.13
N ALA A 175 9.90 -0.57 -0.68
CA ALA A 175 11.34 -0.42 -0.87
C ALA A 175 12.11 -1.58 -0.22
N TRP A 176 11.71 -1.99 0.98
CA TRP A 176 12.28 -3.14 1.67
C TRP A 176 12.08 -4.43 0.87
N LEU A 177 10.86 -4.70 0.38
CA LEU A 177 10.58 -5.91 -0.40
C LEU A 177 11.36 -5.94 -1.71
N GLU A 178 11.52 -4.82 -2.42
CA GLU A 178 12.30 -4.76 -3.68
C GLU A 178 13.79 -5.07 -3.42
N LYS A 179 14.33 -4.70 -2.25
CA LYS A 179 15.70 -5.08 -1.83
C LYS A 179 15.83 -6.58 -1.52
N HIS A 180 14.72 -7.28 -1.22
CA HIS A 180 14.71 -8.66 -0.69
C HIS A 180 13.84 -9.66 -1.50
N ALA A 181 13.38 -9.32 -2.71
CA ALA A 181 12.21 -9.88 -3.42
C ALA A 181 12.15 -11.41 -3.72
N SER A 182 13.07 -12.22 -3.21
CA SER A 182 13.18 -13.65 -3.49
C SER A 182 12.23 -14.58 -2.70
N TYR A 183 11.13 -14.07 -2.12
CA TYR A 183 10.23 -14.87 -1.27
C TYR A 183 9.13 -15.57 -2.07
N GLU A 184 9.00 -16.89 -1.86
CA GLU A 184 7.93 -17.72 -2.45
C GLU A 184 6.72 -17.90 -1.51
N ALA A 185 6.86 -17.54 -0.24
CA ALA A 185 5.79 -17.56 0.74
C ALA A 185 5.97 -16.46 1.78
N ILE A 186 4.86 -15.81 2.12
CA ILE A 186 4.70 -14.91 3.26
C ILE A 186 3.98 -15.67 4.37
N VAL A 187 4.39 -15.43 5.61
CA VAL A 187 3.91 -16.14 6.80
C VAL A 187 3.35 -15.11 7.78
N ASP A 188 2.08 -15.25 8.12
CA ASP A 188 1.45 -14.51 9.21
C ASP A 188 1.91 -15.11 10.54
N GLY A 189 2.95 -14.51 11.10
CA GLY A 189 3.61 -15.04 12.28
C GLY A 189 2.72 -14.97 13.53
N ALA A 190 1.85 -13.96 13.63
CA ALA A 190 0.97 -13.78 14.77
C ALA A 190 -0.11 -14.86 14.80
N ASN A 191 -0.74 -15.13 13.65
CA ASN A 191 -1.78 -16.15 13.51
C ASN A 191 -1.24 -17.55 13.84
N ILE A 192 -0.08 -17.93 13.28
CA ILE A 192 0.54 -19.24 13.53
C ILE A 192 0.99 -19.39 14.98
N GLY A 193 1.69 -18.39 15.52
CA GLY A 193 2.21 -18.46 16.89
C GLY A 193 1.12 -18.46 17.96
N LEU A 194 -0.11 -18.03 17.64
CA LEU A 194 -1.27 -18.06 18.54
C LEU A 194 -2.25 -19.20 18.26
N TYR A 195 -1.99 -20.01 17.25
CA TYR A 195 -2.89 -21.09 16.85
C TYR A 195 -3.04 -22.14 17.96
N GLN A 196 -4.28 -22.39 18.39
CA GLN A 196 -4.64 -23.28 19.50
C GLN A 196 -4.01 -22.89 20.85
N GLN A 197 -3.67 -21.61 21.06
CA GLN A 197 -3.08 -21.09 22.31
C GLN A 197 -4.11 -20.40 23.22
N ASN A 198 -5.42 -20.61 23.02
CA ASN A 198 -6.49 -19.92 23.76
C ASN A 198 -6.81 -20.55 25.14
N PHE A 199 -5.79 -20.87 25.94
CA PHE A 199 -5.92 -21.40 27.30
C PHE A 199 -5.23 -20.46 28.31
N ALA A 200 -5.46 -20.64 29.62
CA ALA A 200 -5.07 -19.67 30.66
C ALA A 200 -3.58 -19.31 30.68
N ASP A 201 -2.70 -20.29 30.44
CA ASP A 201 -1.25 -20.11 30.32
C ASP A 201 -0.77 -20.14 28.85
N GLY A 202 -1.70 -19.98 27.92
CA GLY A 202 -1.44 -20.02 26.49
C GLY A 202 -0.72 -18.76 26.05
N GLY A 203 0.37 -18.95 25.33
CA GLY A 203 1.26 -17.89 24.91
C GLY A 203 1.68 -18.06 23.46
N PHE A 204 2.44 -17.08 22.96
CA PHE A 204 3.00 -17.17 21.62
C PHE A 204 3.98 -18.35 21.52
N ASN A 205 3.70 -19.29 20.63
CA ASN A 205 4.49 -20.50 20.42
C ASN A 205 5.39 -20.35 19.20
N ILE A 206 6.65 -19.99 19.45
CA ILE A 206 7.66 -19.83 18.38
C ILE A 206 8.00 -21.16 17.69
N SER A 207 7.89 -22.30 18.38
CA SER A 207 8.21 -23.61 17.80
C SER A 207 7.23 -23.99 16.70
N GLN A 208 5.93 -23.70 16.89
CA GLN A 208 4.92 -23.88 15.84
C GLN A 208 5.24 -23.04 14.60
N LEU A 209 5.67 -21.79 14.81
CA LEU A 209 6.06 -20.91 13.71
C LEU A 209 7.32 -21.43 12.99
N ASP A 210 8.30 -21.92 13.74
CA ASP A 210 9.53 -22.52 13.21
C ASP A 210 9.26 -23.78 12.37
N ASP A 211 8.33 -24.64 12.81
CA ASP A 211 7.90 -25.81 12.04
C ASP A 211 7.34 -25.40 10.66
N VAL A 212 6.54 -24.32 10.60
CA VAL A 212 6.02 -23.78 9.35
C VAL A 212 7.14 -23.22 8.47
N VAL A 213 8.04 -22.43 9.05
CA VAL A 213 9.18 -21.85 8.32
C VAL A 213 10.06 -22.94 7.71
N LYS A 214 10.39 -23.99 8.47
CA LYS A 214 11.20 -25.12 8.01
C LYS A 214 10.52 -25.94 6.94
N GLU A 215 9.22 -26.21 7.08
CA GLU A 215 8.46 -26.94 6.08
C GLU A 215 8.41 -26.18 4.75
N LEU A 216 8.18 -24.85 4.79
CA LEU A 216 8.22 -24.00 3.60
C LEU A 216 9.60 -23.95 2.97
N TYR A 217 10.65 -23.81 3.78
CA TYR A 217 12.05 -23.81 3.33
C TYR A 217 12.42 -25.12 2.61
N ASN A 218 11.99 -26.26 3.13
CA ASN A 218 12.26 -27.56 2.51
C ASN A 218 11.49 -27.73 1.20
N ARG A 219 10.22 -27.28 1.15
CA ARG A 219 9.37 -27.36 -0.06
C ARG A 219 9.84 -26.46 -1.20
N SER A 220 10.35 -25.27 -0.88
CA SER A 220 10.82 -24.28 -1.85
C SER A 220 12.22 -24.60 -2.41
N GLY A 221 12.82 -25.72 -2.01
CA GLY A 221 14.19 -26.04 -2.40
C GLY A 221 15.22 -25.14 -1.75
N LYS A 222 15.07 -24.87 -0.45
CA LYS A 222 15.97 -24.06 0.40
C LYS A 222 15.84 -22.54 0.22
N LYS A 223 14.65 -22.04 -0.10
CA LYS A 223 14.35 -20.60 -0.06
C LYS A 223 13.54 -20.28 1.19
N TRP A 224 14.04 -19.31 1.96
CA TRP A 224 13.36 -18.87 3.16
C TRP A 224 12.03 -18.18 2.83
N PRO A 225 10.95 -18.43 3.60
CA PRO A 225 9.77 -17.59 3.57
C PRO A 225 10.03 -16.27 4.29
N LEU A 226 9.13 -15.29 4.11
CA LEU A 226 9.11 -14.07 4.90
C LEU A 226 8.05 -14.16 6.01
N VAL A 227 8.48 -14.12 7.25
CA VAL A 227 7.66 -14.03 8.45
C VAL A 227 7.40 -12.56 8.76
N VAL A 228 6.13 -12.19 8.84
CA VAL A 228 5.70 -10.86 9.30
C VAL A 228 5.26 -10.98 10.75
N LEU A 229 5.85 -10.16 11.64
CA LEU A 229 5.53 -10.13 13.07
C LEU A 229 5.56 -8.70 13.61
N HIS A 230 4.64 -8.38 14.52
CA HIS A 230 4.67 -7.10 15.20
C HIS A 230 5.89 -6.94 16.13
N ASN A 231 6.53 -5.77 16.15
CA ASN A 231 7.75 -5.48 16.92
C ASN A 231 7.60 -5.78 18.43
N LYS A 232 6.44 -5.50 19.03
CA LYS A 232 6.13 -5.90 20.42
C LYS A 232 6.34 -7.41 20.68
N ARG A 233 5.95 -8.28 19.73
CA ARG A 233 6.17 -9.73 19.86
C ARG A 233 7.65 -10.07 19.72
N LEU A 234 8.33 -9.46 18.75
CA LEU A 234 9.77 -9.64 18.58
C LEU A 234 10.53 -9.33 19.88
N ARG A 235 10.24 -8.19 20.53
CA ARG A 235 10.89 -7.81 21.80
C ARG A 235 10.73 -8.89 22.88
N GLY A 236 9.51 -9.41 23.09
CA GLY A 236 9.28 -10.49 24.05
C GLY A 236 10.02 -11.79 23.69
N LEU A 237 10.10 -12.13 22.40
CA LEU A 237 10.90 -13.27 21.94
C LEU A 237 12.41 -13.07 22.12
N MET A 238 12.87 -11.82 22.01
CA MET A 238 14.27 -11.47 22.21
C MET A 238 14.68 -11.47 23.68
N GLU A 239 13.75 -11.23 24.60
CA GLU A 239 13.98 -11.32 26.05
C GLU A 239 14.17 -12.76 26.52
N ASN A 240 13.49 -13.73 25.87
CA ASN A 240 13.59 -15.15 26.20
C ASN A 240 14.85 -15.80 25.55
N PRO A 241 15.80 -16.34 26.35
CA PRO A 241 17.03 -16.94 25.85
C PRO A 241 16.83 -18.13 24.89
N SER A 242 15.74 -18.89 25.07
CA SER A 242 15.46 -20.09 24.28
C SER A 242 15.06 -19.73 22.84
N SER A 243 14.30 -18.65 22.65
CA SER A 243 13.88 -18.14 21.34
C SER A 243 14.89 -17.20 20.70
N ARG A 244 15.71 -16.51 21.51
CA ARG A 244 16.67 -15.49 21.04
C ARG A 244 17.55 -15.97 19.88
N ARG A 245 18.16 -17.15 20.02
CA ARG A 245 19.07 -17.69 18.99
C ARG A 245 18.39 -17.89 17.64
N LEU A 246 17.15 -18.40 17.66
CA LEU A 246 16.37 -18.65 16.44
C LEU A 246 15.99 -17.34 15.75
N VAL A 247 15.57 -16.35 16.53
CA VAL A 247 15.21 -15.04 16.01
C VAL A 247 16.41 -14.31 15.41
N GLU A 248 17.58 -14.36 16.06
CA GLU A 248 18.82 -13.79 15.53
C GLU A 248 19.22 -14.45 14.20
N GLU A 249 19.04 -15.77 14.08
CA GLU A 249 19.23 -16.50 12.82
C GLU A 249 18.26 -16.01 11.74
N TRP A 250 16.97 -15.86 12.07
CA TRP A 250 15.96 -15.36 11.15
C TRP A 250 16.25 -13.93 10.66
N MET A 251 16.66 -13.04 11.55
CA MET A 251 17.06 -11.68 11.19
C MET A 251 18.27 -11.70 10.24
N LYS A 252 19.29 -12.52 10.55
CA LYS A 252 20.49 -12.64 9.70
C LYS A 252 20.18 -13.17 8.30
N ASN A 253 19.23 -14.11 8.20
CA ASN A 253 18.83 -14.73 6.95
C ASN A 253 17.73 -13.94 6.19
N GLY A 254 17.29 -12.78 6.70
CA GLY A 254 16.22 -12.00 6.10
C GLY A 254 14.86 -12.71 6.11
N VAL A 255 14.64 -13.61 7.07
CA VAL A 255 13.39 -14.38 7.22
C VAL A 255 12.30 -13.53 7.89
N LEU A 256 12.68 -12.47 8.60
CA LEU A 256 11.77 -11.72 9.46
C LEU A 256 11.62 -10.27 9.00
N TYR A 257 10.37 -9.82 8.83
CA TYR A 257 10.00 -8.41 8.76
C TYR A 257 9.20 -8.03 10.01
N THR A 258 9.59 -6.94 10.67
CA THR A 258 8.85 -6.44 11.83
C THR A 258 8.00 -5.23 11.53
N THR A 259 6.73 -5.29 11.93
CA THR A 259 5.82 -4.15 11.79
C THR A 259 5.96 -3.18 12.97
N PRO A 260 5.84 -1.86 12.71
CA PRO A 260 5.97 -0.83 13.74
C PRO A 260 4.81 -0.85 14.73
N ASN A 261 5.04 -0.29 15.92
CA ASN A 261 4.02 -0.27 16.98
C ASN A 261 2.81 0.55 16.57
N GLY A 262 1.61 0.02 16.82
CA GLY A 262 0.34 0.70 16.52
C GLY A 262 -0.15 0.49 15.09
N SER A 263 0.64 -0.17 14.24
CA SER A 263 0.18 -0.62 12.93
C SER A 263 -0.47 -2.00 13.01
N ASN A 264 -1.47 -2.24 12.15
CA ASN A 264 -2.03 -3.58 11.99
C ASN A 264 -1.09 -4.41 11.10
N ASP A 265 -0.58 -5.53 11.61
CA ASP A 265 0.28 -6.46 10.88
C ASP A 265 -0.41 -7.09 9.66
N ASP A 266 -1.76 -7.12 9.66
CA ASP A 266 -2.57 -7.64 8.57
C ASP A 266 -2.25 -7.04 7.20
N TRP A 267 -2.09 -5.72 7.17
CA TRP A 267 -1.80 -5.00 5.93
C TRP A 267 -0.43 -5.37 5.35
N TYR A 268 0.54 -5.72 6.19
CA TYR A 268 1.92 -5.96 5.77
C TYR A 268 2.06 -7.30 5.09
N TRP A 269 1.58 -8.38 5.73
CA TRP A 269 1.65 -9.69 5.10
C TRP A 269 0.74 -9.77 3.87
N LEU A 270 -0.40 -9.08 3.88
CA LEU A 270 -1.28 -9.06 2.72
C LEU A 270 -0.64 -8.31 1.55
N PHE A 271 -0.14 -7.10 1.80
CA PHE A 271 0.56 -6.32 0.79
C PHE A 271 1.76 -7.08 0.22
N ALA A 272 2.58 -7.70 1.08
CA ALA A 272 3.75 -8.46 0.66
C ALA A 272 3.36 -9.64 -0.25
N ALA A 273 2.34 -10.42 0.13
CA ALA A 273 1.90 -11.58 -0.65
C ALA A 273 1.32 -11.16 -2.01
N VAL A 274 0.51 -10.10 -2.05
CA VAL A 274 -0.05 -9.55 -3.29
C VAL A 274 1.04 -8.98 -4.20
N LYS A 275 1.96 -8.20 -3.65
CA LYS A 275 3.05 -7.53 -4.38
C LYS A 275 4.04 -8.53 -4.97
N LEU A 276 4.42 -9.57 -4.21
CA LEU A 276 5.34 -10.61 -4.67
C LEU A 276 4.64 -11.75 -5.45
N ARG A 277 3.29 -11.78 -5.46
CA ARG A 277 2.48 -12.81 -6.13
C ARG A 277 2.84 -14.21 -5.66
N CYS A 278 2.98 -14.38 -4.36
CA CYS A 278 3.46 -15.60 -3.74
C CYS A 278 2.45 -16.16 -2.74
N LEU A 279 2.77 -17.30 -2.10
CA LEU A 279 1.87 -17.93 -1.15
C LEU A 279 1.72 -17.08 0.12
N LEU A 280 0.55 -17.13 0.76
CA LEU A 280 0.29 -16.53 2.05
C LEU A 280 -0.14 -17.60 3.04
N VAL A 281 0.65 -17.84 4.09
CA VAL A 281 0.34 -18.82 5.12
C VAL A 281 -0.35 -18.13 6.28
N THR A 282 -1.68 -18.29 6.36
CA THR A 282 -2.52 -17.81 7.46
C THR A 282 -3.84 -18.60 7.49
N ASN A 283 -4.36 -18.84 8.69
CA ASN A 283 -5.72 -19.34 8.90
C ASN A 283 -6.72 -18.20 9.13
N ASP A 284 -6.28 -16.94 9.04
CA ASP A 284 -7.19 -15.81 9.08
C ASP A 284 -8.11 -15.83 7.84
N GLU A 285 -9.39 -15.66 8.07
CA GLU A 285 -10.39 -15.64 6.99
C GLU A 285 -10.51 -14.27 6.32
N MET A 286 -9.85 -13.24 6.87
CA MET A 286 -9.84 -11.86 6.36
C MET A 286 -11.27 -11.33 6.17
N ARG A 287 -12.12 -11.57 7.19
CA ARG A 287 -13.57 -11.27 7.16
C ARG A 287 -13.94 -9.90 7.74
N ASP A 288 -12.97 -9.18 8.29
CA ASP A 288 -13.24 -7.91 8.94
C ASP A 288 -13.67 -6.84 7.91
N HIS A 289 -14.45 -5.86 8.36
CA HIS A 289 -14.94 -4.73 7.55
C HIS A 289 -13.84 -3.99 6.78
N ILE A 290 -12.59 -4.13 7.25
CA ILE A 290 -11.39 -3.57 6.64
C ILE A 290 -11.11 -4.22 5.27
N PHE A 291 -11.41 -5.51 5.10
CA PHE A 291 -11.21 -6.25 3.85
C PHE A 291 -12.43 -6.20 2.92
N GLU A 292 -13.59 -5.75 3.39
CA GLU A 292 -14.77 -5.51 2.55
C GLU A 292 -14.51 -4.44 1.47
N LEU A 293 -13.53 -3.56 1.71
CA LEU A 293 -13.03 -2.58 0.74
C LEU A 293 -12.32 -3.22 -0.45
N ILE A 294 -11.79 -4.45 -0.28
CA ILE A 294 -11.12 -5.20 -1.34
C ILE A 294 -12.22 -6.02 -2.04
N GLY A 295 -12.67 -5.53 -3.20
CA GLY A 295 -13.81 -6.08 -3.93
C GLY A 295 -13.92 -7.61 -3.88
N SER A 296 -15.05 -8.09 -3.34
CA SER A 296 -15.23 -9.46 -2.86
C SER A 296 -14.92 -10.55 -3.89
N ASN A 297 -15.23 -10.33 -5.17
CA ASN A 297 -15.01 -11.35 -6.20
C ASN A 297 -13.54 -11.58 -6.52
N PHE A 298 -12.73 -10.53 -6.64
CA PHE A 298 -11.31 -10.67 -6.95
C PHE A 298 -10.55 -11.23 -5.74
N PHE A 299 -10.86 -10.73 -4.55
CA PHE A 299 -10.15 -11.12 -3.34
C PHE A 299 -10.38 -12.60 -2.99
N ASN A 300 -11.61 -13.10 -3.13
CA ASN A 300 -11.89 -14.52 -2.91
C ASN A 300 -11.12 -15.42 -3.90
N GLN A 301 -11.07 -15.07 -5.18
CA GLN A 301 -10.27 -15.81 -6.17
C GLN A 301 -8.77 -15.74 -5.86
N TRP A 302 -8.30 -14.60 -5.36
CA TRP A 302 -6.91 -14.45 -4.92
C TRP A 302 -6.62 -15.35 -3.70
N LYS A 303 -7.49 -15.36 -2.68
CA LYS A 303 -7.39 -16.24 -1.51
C LYS A 303 -7.30 -17.70 -1.93
N GLU A 304 -8.24 -18.18 -2.76
CA GLU A 304 -8.27 -19.57 -3.25
C GLU A 304 -6.94 -19.99 -3.90
N ARG A 305 -6.24 -19.05 -4.55
CA ARG A 305 -5.01 -19.34 -5.29
C ARG A 305 -3.72 -19.17 -4.49
N HIS A 306 -3.73 -18.36 -3.43
CA HIS A 306 -2.52 -17.95 -2.71
C HIS A 306 -2.53 -18.34 -1.23
N GLN A 307 -3.69 -18.47 -0.59
CA GLN A 307 -3.80 -18.77 0.83
C GLN A 307 -3.47 -20.25 1.11
N VAL A 308 -2.51 -20.47 1.98
CA VAL A 308 -2.14 -21.78 2.52
C VAL A 308 -2.68 -21.86 3.95
N HIS A 309 -3.64 -22.74 4.16
CA HIS A 309 -4.11 -23.06 5.51
C HIS A 309 -3.16 -24.05 6.18
N TYR A 310 -3.23 -24.12 7.50
CA TYR A 310 -2.40 -25.05 8.27
C TYR A 310 -3.17 -25.63 9.46
N THR A 311 -2.74 -26.79 9.92
CA THR A 311 -3.24 -27.39 11.16
C THR A 311 -2.14 -28.19 11.85
N PHE A 312 -2.26 -28.36 13.16
CA PHE A 312 -1.38 -29.19 13.96
C PHE A 312 -2.17 -30.37 14.50
N VAL A 313 -1.88 -31.58 14.00
CA VAL A 313 -2.53 -32.81 14.45
C VAL A 313 -1.54 -33.60 15.29
N LYS A 314 -1.81 -33.70 16.61
CA LYS A 314 -0.90 -34.33 17.58
C LYS A 314 0.53 -33.75 17.51
N GLY A 315 0.64 -32.44 17.33
CA GLY A 315 1.91 -31.72 17.21
C GLY A 315 2.55 -31.75 15.81
N ASN A 316 2.01 -32.50 14.85
CA ASN A 316 2.54 -32.53 13.50
C ASN A 316 1.87 -31.48 12.63
N LEU A 317 2.68 -30.62 12.01
CA LEU A 317 2.23 -29.63 11.03
C LEU A 317 1.69 -30.31 9.77
N LYS A 318 0.55 -29.81 9.29
CA LYS A 318 0.03 -30.11 7.95
C LYS A 318 -0.36 -28.82 7.25
N LEU A 319 0.33 -28.50 6.16
CA LEU A 319 -0.02 -27.41 5.25
C LEU A 319 -1.07 -27.89 4.23
N GLN A 320 -2.13 -27.12 4.07
CA GLN A 320 -3.17 -27.30 3.06
C GLN A 320 -2.89 -26.28 1.95
N MET A 321 -2.24 -26.76 0.89
CA MET A 321 -1.85 -25.93 -0.24
C MET A 321 -3.07 -25.57 -1.11
N PRO A 322 -3.07 -24.39 -1.76
CA PRO A 322 -4.02 -24.06 -2.80
C PRO A 322 -4.15 -25.18 -3.85
N PRO A 323 -5.36 -25.42 -4.38
CA PRO A 323 -5.54 -26.39 -5.46
C PRO A 323 -4.70 -26.00 -6.69
N SER A 324 -4.22 -27.01 -7.41
CA SER A 324 -3.47 -26.82 -8.67
C SER A 324 -4.33 -26.36 -9.85
N TYR A 325 -5.64 -26.20 -9.63
CA TYR A 325 -6.63 -25.77 -10.60
C TYR A 325 -7.53 -24.69 -9.97
N SER A 326 -8.09 -23.82 -10.82
CA SER A 326 -9.04 -22.79 -10.38
C SER A 326 -10.47 -23.29 -10.46
N LEU A 327 -11.29 -22.97 -9.45
CA LEU A 327 -12.70 -23.33 -9.36
C LEU A 327 -13.59 -22.38 -10.18
N VAL A 328 -13.28 -22.26 -11.47
CA VAL A 328 -14.00 -21.40 -12.42
C VAL A 328 -14.46 -22.21 -13.63
N ILE A 329 -15.37 -21.64 -14.41
CA ILE A 329 -15.71 -22.21 -15.72
C ILE A 329 -14.49 -22.13 -16.61
N GLN A 330 -14.11 -23.26 -17.23
CA GLN A 330 -12.92 -23.37 -18.06
C GLN A 330 -13.27 -23.93 -19.44
N GLU A 331 -12.75 -23.30 -20.48
CA GLU A 331 -12.74 -23.82 -21.84
C GLU A 331 -11.32 -24.30 -22.19
N SER A 332 -11.22 -25.54 -22.65
CA SER A 332 -9.95 -26.10 -23.14
C SER A 332 -9.69 -25.72 -24.59
N GLU A 333 -8.44 -25.83 -25.04
CA GLU A 333 -8.03 -25.58 -26.44
C GLU A 333 -8.78 -26.47 -27.45
N LYS A 334 -9.31 -27.63 -27.02
CA LYS A 334 -10.12 -28.54 -27.84
C LYS A 334 -11.60 -28.16 -27.89
N GLY A 335 -12.00 -27.07 -27.23
CA GLY A 335 -13.38 -26.61 -27.12
C GLY A 335 -14.23 -27.41 -26.12
N TYR A 336 -13.61 -28.17 -25.20
CA TYR A 336 -14.31 -28.82 -24.10
C TYR A 336 -14.53 -27.84 -22.95
N TRP A 337 -15.70 -27.90 -22.33
CA TRP A 337 -16.10 -27.04 -21.24
C TRP A 337 -16.16 -27.81 -19.92
N HIS A 338 -15.60 -27.23 -18.86
CA HIS A 338 -15.70 -27.74 -17.50
C HIS A 338 -16.36 -26.66 -16.63
N VAL A 339 -17.53 -27.00 -16.06
CA VAL A 339 -18.33 -26.09 -15.23
C VAL A 339 -18.41 -26.67 -13.81
N PRO A 340 -17.83 -26.01 -12.80
CA PRO A 340 -17.94 -26.46 -11.41
C PRO A 340 -19.36 -26.20 -10.90
N LEU A 341 -19.97 -27.20 -10.25
CA LEU A 341 -21.29 -27.05 -9.64
C LEU A 341 -21.15 -26.58 -8.19
N VAL A 342 -22.00 -25.63 -7.78
CA VAL A 342 -22.05 -25.17 -6.40
C VAL A 342 -22.61 -26.30 -5.53
N SER A 343 -21.75 -26.97 -4.76
CA SER A 343 -22.17 -27.92 -3.72
C SER A 343 -22.37 -27.18 -2.39
N GLY A 344 -23.41 -27.53 -1.64
CA GLY A 344 -23.65 -27.04 -0.27
C GLY A 344 -22.69 -27.59 0.78
N THR A 345 -21.73 -28.43 0.40
CA THR A 345 -20.68 -28.98 1.27
C THR A 345 -19.33 -28.28 1.03
N SER A 346 -18.60 -27.98 2.11
CA SER A 346 -17.31 -27.29 2.10
C SER A 346 -16.12 -28.13 1.65
N CYS A 347 -16.34 -29.40 1.27
CA CYS A 347 -15.28 -30.34 0.95
C CYS A 347 -14.95 -30.31 -0.56
N GLU A 348 -13.82 -29.70 -0.92
CA GLU A 348 -13.40 -29.53 -2.33
C GLU A 348 -13.27 -30.86 -3.10
N SER A 349 -12.83 -31.93 -2.44
CA SER A 349 -12.60 -33.24 -3.09
C SER A 349 -13.87 -33.98 -3.53
N THR A 350 -15.05 -33.50 -3.11
CA THR A 350 -16.35 -34.10 -3.47
C THR A 350 -17.20 -33.18 -4.36
N ARG A 351 -16.63 -32.09 -4.87
CA ARG A 351 -17.36 -31.13 -5.71
C ARG A 351 -17.61 -31.71 -7.11
N CYS A 352 -18.88 -31.71 -7.53
CA CYS A 352 -19.29 -32.18 -8.84
C CYS A 352 -18.91 -31.18 -9.95
N TRP A 353 -18.47 -31.70 -11.09
CA TRP A 353 -18.17 -30.93 -12.29
C TRP A 353 -19.04 -31.41 -13.45
N LEU A 354 -19.56 -30.46 -14.22
CA LEU A 354 -20.17 -30.75 -15.51
C LEU A 354 -19.09 -30.68 -16.59
N CYS A 355 -18.85 -31.80 -17.27
CA CYS A 355 -17.91 -31.89 -18.38
C CYS A 355 -18.68 -31.99 -19.70
N ILE A 356 -18.45 -31.04 -20.62
CA ILE A 356 -19.08 -30.99 -21.93
C ILE A 356 -17.99 -31.17 -22.98
N THR A 357 -17.98 -32.33 -23.63
CA THR A 357 -17.01 -32.67 -24.67
C THR A 357 -17.72 -32.77 -26.03
N ARG A 358 -16.97 -32.52 -27.11
CA ARG A 358 -17.42 -32.83 -28.46
C ARG A 358 -16.93 -34.23 -28.81
N PRO A 359 -17.76 -35.09 -29.43
CA PRO A 359 -17.27 -36.33 -30.00
C PRO A 359 -16.19 -35.99 -31.04
N SER A 360 -14.95 -36.44 -30.82
CA SER A 360 -13.95 -36.48 -31.88
C SER A 360 -14.50 -37.36 -32.99
N GLY A 361 -14.55 -36.87 -34.23
CA GLY A 361 -15.14 -37.56 -35.38
C GLY A 361 -14.47 -38.88 -35.79
N HIS A 362 -13.71 -39.53 -34.91
CA HIS A 362 -13.03 -40.79 -35.17
C HIS A 362 -13.29 -41.94 -34.19
N ASP A 363 -14.02 -41.75 -33.08
CA ASP A 363 -14.38 -42.88 -32.20
C ASP A 363 -15.80 -42.73 -31.66
N ALA A 364 -16.78 -43.03 -32.50
CA ALA A 364 -18.13 -43.35 -32.06
C ALA A 364 -18.19 -44.83 -31.66
N VAL A 365 -17.62 -45.18 -30.51
CA VAL A 365 -17.99 -46.39 -29.77
C VAL A 365 -18.29 -45.96 -28.35
N ALA A 366 -19.58 -45.92 -28.01
CA ALA A 366 -20.04 -45.63 -26.67
C ALA A 366 -19.64 -46.78 -25.72
N THR A 367 -18.64 -46.56 -24.88
CA THR A 367 -18.41 -47.41 -23.72
C THR A 367 -19.17 -46.83 -22.53
N VAL A 368 -20.35 -47.39 -22.26
CA VAL A 368 -21.10 -47.18 -21.03
C VAL A 368 -20.34 -47.90 -19.91
N SER A 369 -19.67 -47.15 -19.03
CA SER A 369 -19.26 -47.68 -17.73
C SER A 369 -20.50 -47.72 -16.83
N ASN A 370 -21.14 -48.89 -16.76
CA ASN A 370 -22.28 -49.19 -15.90
C ASN A 370 -21.96 -48.90 -14.41
N GLY A 371 -22.71 -47.97 -13.84
CA GLY A 371 -23.06 -47.94 -12.42
C GLY A 371 -24.58 -47.84 -12.33
N VAL A 372 -25.24 -48.99 -12.25
CA VAL A 372 -26.70 -49.17 -12.31
C VAL A 372 -27.38 -48.70 -11.02
N SER A 373 -28.37 -47.82 -11.14
CA SER A 373 -29.66 -48.02 -10.49
C SER A 373 -30.78 -47.46 -11.38
N SER A 374 -31.49 -48.39 -12.01
CA SER A 374 -32.72 -48.16 -12.75
C SER A 374 -33.84 -47.75 -11.77
N LEU A 375 -34.54 -46.65 -12.07
CA LEU A 375 -35.89 -46.40 -11.59
C LEU A 375 -36.77 -46.18 -12.82
N ASP A 376 -37.50 -47.23 -13.17
CA ASP A 376 -38.51 -47.23 -14.21
C ASP A 376 -39.62 -46.23 -13.89
N SER A 377 -39.90 -45.38 -14.86
CA SER A 377 -41.07 -44.52 -14.92
C SER A 377 -42.27 -45.32 -15.45
N GLN A 378 -43.29 -45.54 -14.63
CA GLN A 378 -44.66 -45.74 -15.12
C GLN A 378 -45.29 -44.36 -15.31
N VAL A 379 -45.52 -44.01 -16.57
CA VAL A 379 -46.36 -42.90 -16.99
C VAL A 379 -47.73 -43.49 -17.31
N ASP A 380 -48.72 -43.23 -16.47
CA ASP A 380 -50.12 -43.33 -16.86
C ASP A 380 -50.56 -41.96 -17.38
N GLU A 381 -50.88 -41.91 -18.68
CA GLU A 381 -51.65 -40.86 -19.30
C GLU A 381 -53.06 -40.83 -18.71
N ASN A 382 -53.56 -39.66 -18.28
CA ASN A 382 -54.90 -39.22 -18.68
C ASN A 382 -55.23 -37.76 -18.29
N SER A 383 -55.81 -37.09 -19.30
CA SER A 383 -56.61 -35.86 -19.31
C SER A 383 -56.01 -34.56 -18.78
N ALA A 384 -55.49 -33.75 -19.72
CA ALA A 384 -55.46 -32.30 -19.58
C ALA A 384 -56.85 -31.74 -19.95
N THR A 385 -57.59 -31.24 -18.96
CA THR A 385 -58.65 -30.24 -19.16
C THR A 385 -58.16 -28.89 -18.65
N SER A 386 -58.11 -27.93 -19.56
CA SER A 386 -57.87 -26.51 -19.33
C SER A 386 -58.82 -25.92 -18.29
N ILE A 387 -58.35 -25.00 -17.44
CA ILE A 387 -59.05 -23.78 -17.04
C ILE A 387 -58.01 -22.76 -16.54
N ALA A 388 -58.07 -21.55 -17.10
CA ALA A 388 -57.28 -20.38 -16.74
C ALA A 388 -57.69 -19.80 -15.36
N GLY A 389 -56.75 -19.17 -14.64
CA GLY A 389 -57.09 -18.52 -13.36
C GLY A 389 -56.00 -17.67 -12.71
N LYS A 390 -55.89 -16.42 -13.15
CA LYS A 390 -55.56 -15.17 -12.41
C LYS A 390 -54.44 -15.13 -11.35
N ARG A 391 -53.43 -14.33 -11.71
CA ARG A 391 -52.55 -13.44 -10.92
C ARG A 391 -53.21 -12.87 -9.65
N LYS A 392 -52.50 -12.94 -8.51
CA LYS A 392 -52.76 -12.12 -7.32
C LYS A 392 -51.45 -11.68 -6.68
N GLU A 393 -51.24 -10.37 -6.70
CA GLU A 393 -50.15 -9.63 -6.07
C GLU A 393 -50.25 -9.73 -4.53
N ARG A 394 -49.12 -9.77 -3.82
CA ARG A 394 -49.03 -9.64 -2.36
C ARG A 394 -48.28 -8.36 -1.99
N SER A 395 -48.90 -7.60 -1.09
CA SER A 395 -48.46 -6.34 -0.50
C SER A 395 -47.31 -6.52 0.52
N PRO A 396 -46.55 -5.45 0.86
CA PRO A 396 -45.33 -5.53 1.68
C PRO A 396 -45.61 -5.54 3.19
N PRO A 397 -44.61 -5.94 4.02
CA PRO A 397 -44.79 -6.19 5.45
C PRO A 397 -44.61 -4.93 6.31
N SER A 398 -45.26 -4.97 7.48
CA SER A 398 -45.18 -3.99 8.57
C SER A 398 -43.87 -4.06 9.34
#